data_AF-A0A542AHT8-F1
#
_entry.id   AF-A0A542AHT8-F1
#
_cell.length_a   1.000
_cell.length_b   1.000
_cell.length_c   1.000
_cell.angle_alpha   90.00
_cell.angle_beta   90.00
_cell.angle_gamma   90.00
#
_symmetry.space_group_name_H-M   'P 1'
#
loop_
_entity.id
_entity.type
_entity.pdbx_description
1 polymer ?
#
loop_
_entity_poly.entity_id
_entity_poly.type
_entity_poly.pdbx_seq_one_letter_code
_entity_poly.pdbx_strand_id
1 'polypeptide(L)'
;MKKGFGFLSAFVAAVLIAILSMNVSSAVSAASAKTGVGLSEHVLKAYKEEWKYRAGGYGQFSGGVRGTDCSGLIKSYLWWTGDSSDPRPSLVSVAGSSGAMLDSASSKGKINYSDSSSLPRIHGLILYQPGHVGVYVGNNMAVDNRATGVNIKYEKVFGRDTPKWTMWFKLPQITYPTTGFASFNGQKYYYENGQYVVNTTRTISGVTYTFGASGALTASSGEAIQAAAESSGTTPYLTLQTDSKGADVEKLQQRLKDLGYYYESVNNYYDYCVSDAVSAFQSAAGINSTGIADPATQTKLFASSAVKNPKPGTVTPGMHSSLVLSMQKRLIALGYMTGDPTIYYGDLTKQAVLAYQKASGLAQTGILDQAALSVLYSDAAVKAPAQPVSSVAEKSLSAEAAVESKSSAESKSGTIVFSNMIPAVNAAAADRSAQEASGSDGGMVFSVVLLSAFLSGVFMTVKRILSLRKRTAAVIIKK
;
A
#
# COMPACT_ATOMS: atom_id res chain seq x y z
N MET A 1 13.08 -71.38 -0.72
CA MET A 1 11.83 -71.62 0.04
C MET A 1 11.64 -70.51 1.06
N LYS A 2 10.45 -69.85 1.03
CA LYS A 2 9.67 -69.13 2.07
C LYS A 2 10.44 -68.38 3.19
N LYS A 3 10.37 -67.04 3.30
CA LYS A 3 9.27 -66.15 3.79
C LYS A 3 8.79 -66.40 5.24
N GLY A 4 8.74 -65.32 6.04
CA GLY A 4 7.78 -65.09 7.14
C GLY A 4 8.38 -64.26 8.29
N PHE A 5 8.02 -62.96 8.46
CA PHE A 5 6.90 -62.42 9.28
C PHE A 5 7.03 -62.73 10.79
N GLY A 6 6.86 -61.83 11.76
CA GLY A 6 6.39 -60.44 11.83
C GLY A 6 5.99 -60.10 13.30
N PHE A 7 5.62 -58.83 13.54
CA PHE A 7 5.01 -58.19 14.74
C PHE A 7 5.93 -57.83 15.92
N LEU A 8 5.73 -56.77 16.73
CA LEU A 8 5.04 -55.46 16.75
C LEU A 8 5.03 -55.08 18.25
N SER A 9 5.46 -53.87 18.66
CA SER A 9 4.78 -53.05 19.69
C SER A 9 5.57 -51.76 19.99
N ALA A 10 4.79 -50.70 20.20
CA ALA A 10 5.13 -49.30 20.42
C ALA A 10 5.69 -48.97 21.83
N PHE A 11 6.40 -47.85 21.96
CA PHE A 11 6.10 -46.79 22.95
C PHE A 11 6.82 -45.47 22.60
N VAL A 12 6.11 -44.36 22.74
CA VAL A 12 6.52 -42.97 22.46
C VAL A 12 6.68 -42.20 23.78
N ALA A 13 7.73 -41.39 23.92
CA ALA A 13 7.86 -40.28 24.89
C ALA A 13 8.92 -39.28 24.36
N ALA A 14 8.51 -38.13 23.80
CA ALA A 14 8.32 -36.83 24.45
C ALA A 14 9.62 -36.14 24.93
N VAL A 15 10.16 -35.23 24.11
CA VAL A 15 11.18 -34.23 24.49
C VAL A 15 10.64 -32.82 24.22
N LEU A 16 10.63 -32.01 25.28
CA LEU A 16 10.08 -30.66 25.36
C LEU A 16 10.82 -29.64 24.49
N ILE A 17 10.04 -28.84 23.76
CA ILE A 17 10.44 -27.67 23.00
C ILE A 17 10.31 -26.43 23.90
N ALA A 18 11.40 -25.71 24.14
CA ALA A 18 11.39 -24.36 24.69
C ALA A 18 11.77 -23.37 23.57
N ILE A 19 10.77 -22.76 22.93
CA ILE A 19 10.97 -21.65 21.98
C ILE A 19 10.82 -20.35 22.77
N LEU A 20 11.95 -19.67 22.99
CA LEU A 20 11.99 -18.32 23.53
C LEU A 20 11.72 -17.32 22.39
N SER A 21 10.54 -16.74 22.39
CA SER A 21 10.06 -15.76 21.40
C SER A 21 10.75 -14.41 21.59
N MET A 22 11.68 -14.03 20.72
CA MET A 22 12.12 -12.64 20.60
C MET A 22 11.22 -11.91 19.61
N ASN A 23 10.25 -11.17 20.14
CA ASN A 23 9.52 -10.14 19.40
C ASN A 23 10.48 -8.99 19.09
N VAL A 24 10.86 -8.83 17.82
CA VAL A 24 11.42 -7.56 17.32
C VAL A 24 10.31 -6.90 16.52
N SER A 25 9.73 -5.85 17.11
CA SER A 25 8.68 -5.04 16.51
C SER A 25 9.22 -4.26 15.30
N SER A 26 8.85 -4.68 14.09
CA SER A 26 8.95 -3.84 12.89
C SER A 26 7.79 -2.86 12.86
N ALA A 27 7.88 -1.79 13.65
CA ALA A 27 6.91 -0.70 13.62
C ALA A 27 7.45 0.47 12.81
N VAL A 28 7.19 0.46 11.49
CA VAL A 28 6.71 1.63 10.74
C VAL A 28 5.75 1.10 9.67
N SER A 29 4.51 0.81 10.07
CA SER A 29 3.41 0.65 9.13
C SER A 29 2.97 2.06 8.74
N ALA A 30 3.15 2.43 7.47
CA ALA A 30 2.38 3.52 6.90
C ALA A 30 0.91 3.19 7.14
N ALA A 31 0.21 4.02 7.91
CA ALA A 31 -1.18 3.78 8.28
C ALA A 31 -1.99 3.54 6.99
N SER A 32 -2.49 2.31 6.82
CA SER A 32 -3.31 1.94 5.66
C SER A 32 -4.44 2.97 5.48
N ALA A 33 -4.60 3.49 4.26
CA ALA A 33 -5.63 4.46 3.94
C ALA A 33 -7.01 3.92 4.37
N LYS A 34 -7.82 4.75 5.04
CA LYS A 34 -9.16 4.35 5.47
C LYS A 34 -10.06 4.19 4.25
N THR A 35 -10.46 2.96 3.93
CA THR A 35 -11.33 2.66 2.79
C THR A 35 -12.77 2.35 3.20
N GLY A 36 -13.71 2.51 2.27
CA GLY A 36 -15.12 2.16 2.50
C GLY A 36 -15.33 0.65 2.71
N VAL A 37 -14.52 -0.17 2.05
CA VAL A 37 -14.46 -1.62 2.28
C VAL A 37 -13.99 -1.92 3.70
N GLY A 38 -12.89 -1.29 4.15
CA GLY A 38 -12.40 -1.46 5.52
C GLY A 38 -13.38 -0.96 6.58
N LEU A 39 -14.12 0.13 6.32
CA LEU A 39 -15.21 0.56 7.21
C LEU A 39 -16.30 -0.53 7.30
N SER A 40 -16.66 -1.15 6.17
CA SER A 40 -17.65 -2.22 6.14
C SER A 40 -17.22 -3.45 6.94
N GLU A 41 -15.94 -3.84 6.82
CA GLU A 41 -15.37 -4.93 7.62
C GLU A 41 -15.36 -4.59 9.11
N HIS A 42 -15.00 -3.35 9.45
CA HIS A 42 -14.95 -2.87 10.83
C HIS A 42 -16.32 -2.91 11.52
N VAL A 43 -17.37 -2.44 10.84
CA VAL A 43 -18.72 -2.49 11.43
C VAL A 43 -19.28 -3.90 11.50
N LEU A 44 -18.95 -4.78 10.55
CA LEU A 44 -19.28 -6.20 10.64
C LEU A 44 -18.56 -6.89 11.79
N LYS A 45 -17.31 -6.51 12.07
CA LYS A 45 -16.59 -6.96 13.27
C LYS A 45 -17.30 -6.51 14.53
N ALA A 46 -17.70 -5.23 14.62
CA ALA A 46 -18.46 -4.73 15.76
C ALA A 46 -19.78 -5.48 15.98
N TYR A 47 -20.46 -5.87 14.89
CA TYR A 47 -21.64 -6.74 14.94
C TYR A 47 -21.31 -8.15 15.46
N LYS A 48 -20.30 -8.81 14.90
CA LYS A 48 -19.86 -10.17 15.29
C LYS A 48 -19.36 -10.23 16.75
N GLU A 49 -18.75 -9.15 17.23
CA GLU A 49 -18.26 -9.01 18.60
C GLU A 49 -19.30 -8.40 19.57
N GLU A 50 -20.54 -8.22 19.10
CA GLU A 50 -21.67 -7.74 19.90
C GLU A 50 -21.41 -6.46 20.68
N TRP A 51 -20.73 -5.49 20.05
CA TRP A 51 -20.44 -4.20 20.67
C TRP A 51 -21.73 -3.54 21.18
N LYS A 52 -21.64 -2.84 22.32
CA LYS A 52 -22.82 -2.27 22.97
C LYS A 52 -23.09 -0.84 22.52
N TYR A 53 -24.34 -0.42 22.61
CA TYR A 53 -24.66 0.99 22.48
C TYR A 53 -24.13 1.76 23.69
N ARG A 54 -23.47 2.88 23.45
CA ARG A 54 -23.03 3.82 24.47
C ARG A 54 -23.05 5.23 23.91
N ALA A 55 -23.93 6.08 24.45
CA ALA A 55 -24.02 7.48 24.05
C ALA A 55 -22.64 8.17 24.18
N GLY A 56 -22.18 8.83 23.12
CA GLY A 56 -20.86 9.46 23.06
C GLY A 56 -19.68 8.50 22.93
N GLY A 57 -19.92 7.18 22.99
CA GLY A 57 -18.89 6.16 22.83
C GLY A 57 -18.42 6.07 21.39
N TYR A 58 -17.13 5.82 21.19
CA TYR A 58 -16.53 5.68 19.87
C TYR A 58 -15.60 4.45 19.78
N GLY A 59 -15.94 3.39 20.53
CA GLY A 59 -15.29 2.08 20.47
C GLY A 59 -14.40 1.79 21.66
N GLN A 60 -14.43 2.62 22.71
CA GLN A 60 -13.65 2.37 23.92
C GLN A 60 -14.15 1.15 24.69
N PHE A 61 -13.23 0.39 25.27
CA PHE A 61 -13.58 -0.71 26.17
C PHE A 61 -14.20 -0.18 27.47
N SER A 62 -15.24 -0.87 27.94
CA SER A 62 -15.65 -0.80 29.34
C SER A 62 -16.41 -2.07 29.68
N GLY A 63 -16.00 -2.74 30.76
CA GLY A 63 -16.54 -4.05 31.14
C GLY A 63 -16.23 -5.15 30.13
N GLY A 64 -15.05 -5.12 29.49
CA GLY A 64 -14.62 -6.14 28.52
C GLY A 64 -15.28 -6.04 27.14
N VAL A 65 -16.24 -5.13 26.95
CA VAL A 65 -16.94 -4.94 25.68
C VAL A 65 -16.75 -3.50 25.17
N ARG A 66 -16.61 -3.35 23.86
CA ARG A 66 -16.52 -2.04 23.22
C ARG A 66 -17.90 -1.41 23.08
N GLY A 67 -17.97 -0.09 23.25
CA GLY A 67 -19.21 0.66 23.18
C GLY A 67 -19.14 1.81 22.17
N THR A 68 -20.18 1.96 21.35
CA THR A 68 -20.32 3.10 20.42
C THR A 68 -21.74 3.68 20.43
N ASP A 69 -21.90 4.94 20.05
CA ASP A 69 -23.16 5.39 19.45
C ASP A 69 -23.13 5.20 17.92
N CYS A 70 -24.17 5.63 17.20
CA CYS A 70 -24.27 5.44 15.76
C CYS A 70 -23.13 6.14 14.99
N SER A 71 -22.85 7.41 15.31
CA SER A 71 -21.73 8.16 14.74
C SER A 71 -20.39 7.61 15.25
N GLY A 72 -20.35 7.18 16.51
CA GLY A 72 -19.24 6.58 17.21
C GLY A 72 -18.76 5.31 16.57
N LEU A 73 -19.66 4.52 15.97
CA LEU A 73 -19.31 3.33 15.22
C LEU A 73 -18.42 3.67 14.02
N ILE A 74 -18.75 4.72 13.28
CA ILE A 74 -17.96 5.20 12.14
C ILE A 74 -16.65 5.82 12.62
N LYS A 75 -16.72 6.69 13.65
CA LYS A 75 -15.55 7.31 14.28
C LYS A 75 -14.56 6.26 14.80
N SER A 76 -15.05 5.15 15.35
CA SER A 76 -14.22 4.06 15.86
C SER A 76 -13.29 3.47 14.80
N TYR A 77 -13.74 3.38 13.53
CA TYR A 77 -12.91 2.94 12.42
C TYR A 77 -11.85 3.98 12.05
N LEU A 78 -12.25 5.25 11.92
CA LEU A 78 -11.33 6.34 11.57
C LEU A 78 -10.23 6.53 12.62
N TRP A 79 -10.58 6.30 13.88
CA TRP A 79 -9.69 6.43 15.04
C TRP A 79 -9.07 5.09 15.47
N TRP A 80 -9.28 4.02 14.71
CA TRP A 80 -8.83 2.68 15.08
C TRP A 80 -7.31 2.55 15.08
N THR A 81 -6.75 2.05 16.18
CA THR A 81 -5.33 1.75 16.34
C THR A 81 -5.01 0.27 16.52
N GLY A 82 -6.02 -0.59 16.59
CA GLY A 82 -5.87 -2.04 16.76
C GLY A 82 -6.76 -2.61 17.86
N ASP A 83 -6.93 -3.93 17.84
CA ASP A 83 -7.89 -4.66 18.68
C ASP A 83 -7.62 -4.58 20.18
N SER A 84 -6.37 -4.35 20.58
CA SER A 84 -5.94 -4.27 21.97
C SER A 84 -5.89 -2.84 22.53
N SER A 85 -6.40 -1.85 21.78
CA SER A 85 -6.30 -0.43 22.15
C SER A 85 -7.62 0.32 21.94
N ASP A 86 -7.81 1.39 22.71
CA ASP A 86 -8.93 2.30 22.48
C ASP A 86 -8.68 3.19 21.26
N PRO A 87 -9.73 3.54 20.49
CA PRO A 87 -9.58 4.43 19.34
C PRO A 87 -9.08 5.82 19.76
N ARG A 88 -8.22 6.43 18.95
CA ARG A 88 -7.57 7.72 19.21
C ARG A 88 -8.20 8.85 18.39
N PRO A 89 -9.02 9.75 18.99
CA PRO A 89 -9.73 10.80 18.26
C PRO A 89 -8.85 11.80 17.51
N SER A 90 -7.59 11.96 17.93
CA SER A 90 -6.64 12.86 17.29
C SER A 90 -6.11 12.37 15.94
N LEU A 91 -6.42 11.13 15.52
CA LEU A 91 -5.89 10.56 14.27
C LEU A 91 -6.49 11.18 13.02
N VAL A 92 -7.78 11.47 13.04
CA VAL A 92 -8.52 11.95 11.87
C VAL A 92 -9.61 12.90 12.34
N SER A 93 -9.64 14.12 11.80
CA SER A 93 -10.74 15.04 12.05
C SER A 93 -11.99 14.58 11.32
N VAL A 94 -13.09 14.42 12.07
CA VAL A 94 -14.40 14.00 11.55
C VAL A 94 -15.49 14.65 12.39
N ALA A 95 -16.61 14.97 11.74
CA ALA A 95 -17.75 15.59 12.39
C ALA A 95 -18.30 14.74 13.57
N GLY A 96 -18.77 15.42 14.61
CA GLY A 96 -19.16 14.79 15.87
C GLY A 96 -20.52 14.07 15.84
N SER A 97 -21.47 14.54 15.02
CA SER A 97 -22.85 14.06 14.95
C SER A 97 -23.23 13.52 13.56
N SER A 98 -24.31 12.74 13.49
CA SER A 98 -24.89 12.21 12.25
C SER A 98 -25.22 13.29 11.21
N GLY A 99 -25.87 14.38 11.63
CA GLY A 99 -26.19 15.51 10.76
C GLY A 99 -24.94 16.24 10.26
N ALA A 100 -23.99 16.53 11.14
CA ALA A 100 -22.76 17.20 10.75
C ALA A 100 -21.88 16.32 9.83
N MET A 101 -21.93 14.99 9.98
CA MET A 101 -21.29 14.07 9.03
C MET A 101 -21.92 14.19 7.64
N LEU A 102 -23.25 14.27 7.55
CA LEU A 102 -23.96 14.48 6.27
C LEU A 102 -23.63 15.84 5.64
N ASP A 103 -23.50 16.89 6.45
CA ASP A 103 -23.13 18.24 5.98
C ASP A 103 -21.71 18.25 5.41
N SER A 104 -20.79 17.50 6.03
CA SER A 104 -19.40 17.35 5.58
C SER A 104 -19.20 16.42 4.38
N ALA A 105 -20.28 15.83 3.85
CA ALA A 105 -20.18 14.79 2.83
C ALA A 105 -19.52 15.29 1.53
N SER A 106 -18.60 14.50 0.97
CA SER A 106 -18.00 14.77 -0.34
C SER A 106 -18.94 14.44 -1.50
N SER A 107 -19.91 13.56 -1.26
CA SER A 107 -20.95 13.18 -2.21
C SER A 107 -22.13 12.59 -1.44
N LYS A 108 -23.37 12.87 -1.86
CA LYS A 108 -24.59 12.40 -1.20
C LYS A 108 -25.75 12.24 -2.18
N GLY A 109 -26.71 11.39 -1.85
CA GLY A 109 -27.93 11.17 -2.62
C GLY A 109 -29.09 10.70 -1.77
N LYS A 110 -30.31 10.82 -2.30
CA LYS A 110 -31.55 10.35 -1.65
C LYS A 110 -31.71 8.85 -1.82
N ILE A 111 -32.30 8.19 -0.83
CA ILE A 111 -32.72 6.78 -0.92
C ILE A 111 -34.22 6.75 -1.18
N ASN A 112 -34.61 6.14 -2.29
CA ASN A 112 -35.99 5.89 -2.67
C ASN A 112 -36.33 4.42 -2.42
N TYR A 113 -37.22 4.12 -1.49
CA TYR A 113 -37.58 2.74 -1.13
C TYR A 113 -38.37 1.99 -2.21
N SER A 114 -38.91 2.70 -3.19
CA SER A 114 -39.57 2.11 -4.37
C SER A 114 -38.58 1.82 -5.50
N ASP A 115 -37.33 2.27 -5.38
CA ASP A 115 -36.28 2.09 -6.39
C ASP A 115 -34.95 1.75 -5.72
N SER A 116 -34.62 0.46 -5.69
CA SER A 116 -33.40 -0.03 -5.04
C SER A 116 -32.11 0.49 -5.68
N SER A 117 -32.16 0.98 -6.92
CA SER A 117 -31.00 1.55 -7.61
C SER A 117 -30.60 2.93 -7.07
N SER A 118 -31.49 3.60 -6.33
CA SER A 118 -31.21 4.86 -5.64
C SER A 118 -30.11 4.76 -4.57
N LEU A 119 -29.79 3.54 -4.12
CA LEU A 119 -28.64 3.26 -3.26
C LEU A 119 -27.50 2.65 -4.09
N PRO A 120 -26.39 3.38 -4.31
CA PRO A 120 -25.25 2.87 -5.05
C PRO A 120 -24.62 1.64 -4.38
N ARG A 121 -24.21 0.68 -5.20
CA ARG A 121 -23.55 -0.57 -4.77
C ARG A 121 -22.09 -0.31 -4.37
N ILE A 122 -21.91 0.35 -3.23
CA ILE A 122 -20.60 0.81 -2.75
C ILE A 122 -20.46 0.48 -1.26
N HIS A 123 -19.58 -0.46 -0.92
CA HIS A 123 -19.21 -0.74 0.47
C HIS A 123 -18.75 0.55 1.20
N GLY A 124 -19.28 0.76 2.40
CA GLY A 124 -18.87 1.82 3.31
C GLY A 124 -19.60 3.15 3.13
N LEU A 125 -20.66 3.21 2.29
CA LEU A 125 -21.52 4.39 2.27
C LEU A 125 -22.15 4.58 3.64
N ILE A 126 -22.20 5.84 4.08
CA ILE A 126 -22.92 6.17 5.29
C ILE A 126 -24.38 6.35 4.92
N LEU A 127 -25.26 5.65 5.62
CA LEU A 127 -26.71 5.78 5.51
C LEU A 127 -27.19 6.74 6.59
N TYR A 128 -28.15 7.60 6.24
CA TYR A 128 -28.64 8.64 7.13
C TYR A 128 -30.15 8.69 7.17
N GLN A 129 -30.66 8.92 8.37
CA GLN A 129 -31.99 9.44 8.66
C GLN A 129 -31.83 10.52 9.74
N PRO A 130 -32.83 11.39 9.96
CA PRO A 130 -32.74 12.41 11.00
C PRO A 130 -32.25 11.85 12.35
N GLY A 131 -31.11 12.38 12.81
CA GLY A 131 -30.49 12.00 14.09
C GLY A 131 -29.66 10.70 14.09
N HIS A 132 -29.66 9.89 13.03
CA HIS A 132 -29.03 8.56 13.06
C HIS A 132 -28.26 8.22 11.79
N VAL A 133 -27.18 7.46 11.95
CA VAL A 133 -26.35 6.96 10.85
C VAL A 133 -26.06 5.48 10.97
N GLY A 134 -25.84 4.85 9.82
CA GLY A 134 -25.39 3.47 9.69
C GLY A 134 -24.42 3.35 8.52
N VAL A 135 -23.91 2.16 8.29
CA VAL A 135 -22.96 1.87 7.21
C VAL A 135 -23.57 0.81 6.31
N TYR A 136 -23.67 1.12 5.01
CA TYR A 136 -24.02 0.15 4.00
C TYR A 136 -22.83 -0.79 3.75
N VAL A 137 -23.07 -2.09 3.88
CA VAL A 137 -22.03 -3.13 3.77
C VAL A 137 -22.22 -4.02 2.55
N GLY A 138 -23.01 -3.58 1.56
CA GLY A 138 -23.28 -4.32 0.35
C GLY A 138 -24.51 -5.23 0.43
N ASN A 139 -24.93 -5.74 -0.73
CA ASN A 139 -26.04 -6.69 -0.89
C ASN A 139 -27.34 -6.31 -0.14
N ASN A 140 -27.76 -5.04 -0.21
CA ASN A 140 -28.93 -4.52 0.51
C ASN A 140 -28.82 -4.64 2.05
N MET A 141 -27.62 -4.74 2.63
CA MET A 141 -27.43 -4.86 4.07
C MET A 141 -26.71 -3.66 4.66
N ALA A 142 -27.08 -3.29 5.89
CA ALA A 142 -26.44 -2.22 6.64
C ALA A 142 -26.20 -2.62 8.10
N VAL A 143 -25.19 -1.98 8.68
CA VAL A 143 -24.87 -2.09 10.11
C VAL A 143 -25.00 -0.74 10.77
N ASP A 144 -25.67 -0.68 11.91
CA ASP A 144 -25.73 0.52 12.75
C ASP A 144 -25.75 0.16 14.23
N ASN A 145 -25.26 1.05 15.11
CA ASN A 145 -25.46 0.91 16.55
C ASN A 145 -26.71 1.67 16.95
N ARG A 146 -27.82 0.96 17.17
CA ARG A 146 -29.17 1.52 17.15
C ARG A 146 -29.50 2.37 18.38
N ALA A 147 -29.47 1.74 19.55
CA ALA A 147 -29.89 2.33 20.81
C ALA A 147 -29.52 1.42 21.98
N THR A 148 -29.58 1.97 23.20
CA THR A 148 -29.46 1.20 24.44
C THR A 148 -30.42 0.01 24.44
N GLY A 149 -29.92 -1.17 24.79
CA GLY A 149 -30.71 -2.42 24.80
C GLY A 149 -30.88 -3.08 23.43
N VAL A 150 -30.66 -2.36 22.32
CA VAL A 150 -30.71 -2.90 20.95
C VAL A 150 -29.29 -3.16 20.40
N ASN A 151 -28.34 -2.27 20.72
CA ASN A 151 -26.93 -2.36 20.31
C ASN A 151 -26.74 -2.40 18.77
N ILE A 152 -25.71 -3.10 18.29
CA ILE A 152 -25.42 -3.25 16.87
C ILE A 152 -26.51 -4.09 16.18
N LYS A 153 -27.05 -3.56 15.08
CA LYS A 153 -27.99 -4.25 14.19
C LYS A 153 -27.35 -4.47 12.84
N TYR A 154 -27.57 -5.65 12.27
CA TYR A 154 -27.25 -6.00 10.89
C TYR A 154 -28.54 -6.43 10.19
N GLU A 155 -29.04 -5.60 9.26
CA GLU A 155 -30.35 -5.81 8.65
C GLU A 155 -30.44 -5.21 7.25
N LYS A 156 -31.57 -5.47 6.57
CA LYS A 156 -31.80 -4.99 5.22
C LYS A 156 -32.00 -3.47 5.19
N VAL A 157 -31.50 -2.81 4.15
CA VAL A 157 -31.79 -1.40 3.88
C VAL A 157 -33.22 -1.26 3.34
N PHE A 158 -33.47 -1.89 2.19
CA PHE A 158 -34.80 -2.07 1.60
C PHE A 158 -35.48 -3.28 2.22
N GLY A 159 -36.66 -3.07 2.83
CA GLY A 159 -37.35 -4.07 3.64
C GLY A 159 -37.26 -3.84 5.16
N ARG A 160 -36.70 -2.70 5.58
CA ARG A 160 -36.76 -2.22 6.97
C ARG A 160 -38.12 -1.57 7.26
N ASP A 161 -38.70 -1.88 8.42
CA ASP A 161 -40.02 -1.39 8.83
C ASP A 161 -40.01 0.12 9.12
N THR A 162 -39.35 0.57 10.19
CA THR A 162 -39.09 2.00 10.50
C THR A 162 -37.97 2.14 11.56
N PRO A 163 -37.35 3.33 11.70
CA PRO A 163 -37.29 4.41 10.72
C PRO A 163 -36.38 4.08 9.52
N LYS A 164 -36.77 4.56 8.34
CA LYS A 164 -36.14 4.28 7.06
C LYS A 164 -34.97 5.22 6.79
N TRP A 165 -33.95 4.72 6.08
CA TRP A 165 -32.86 5.56 5.62
C TRP A 165 -33.35 6.54 4.54
N THR A 166 -32.99 7.80 4.66
CA THR A 166 -33.43 8.88 3.75
C THR A 166 -32.35 9.28 2.75
N MET A 167 -31.09 9.14 3.12
CA MET A 167 -29.94 9.58 2.34
C MET A 167 -28.80 8.57 2.46
N TRP A 168 -27.95 8.51 1.44
CA TRP A 168 -26.61 7.94 1.51
C TRP A 168 -25.58 9.05 1.29
N PHE A 169 -24.38 8.90 1.85
CA PHE A 169 -23.28 9.82 1.61
C PHE A 169 -21.89 9.20 1.77
N LYS A 170 -20.89 9.87 1.21
CA LYS A 170 -19.46 9.55 1.30
C LYS A 170 -18.78 10.53 2.26
N LEU A 171 -18.01 10.00 3.21
CA LEU A 171 -17.17 10.83 4.08
C LEU A 171 -15.87 11.20 3.34
N PRO A 172 -15.39 12.45 3.43
CA PRO A 172 -14.15 12.86 2.78
C PRO A 172 -12.90 12.17 3.34
N GLN A 173 -12.98 11.62 4.56
CA GLN A 173 -11.91 10.87 5.21
C GLN A 173 -11.79 9.42 4.71
N ILE A 174 -12.72 8.96 3.87
CA ILE A 174 -12.79 7.58 3.41
C ILE A 174 -12.60 7.52 1.90
N THR A 175 -11.65 6.69 1.46
CA THR A 175 -11.46 6.37 0.05
C THR A 175 -12.43 5.27 -0.37
N TYR A 176 -13.13 5.47 -1.48
CA TYR A 176 -14.09 4.53 -2.02
C TYR A 176 -13.54 3.90 -3.32
N PRO A 177 -13.79 2.60 -3.57
CA PRO A 177 -13.37 1.97 -4.82
C PRO A 177 -13.98 2.67 -6.05
N THR A 178 -13.20 2.83 -7.11
CA THR A 178 -13.63 3.42 -8.39
C THR A 178 -13.74 2.34 -9.46
N THR A 179 -12.63 1.82 -9.95
CA THR A 179 -12.58 0.71 -10.90
C THR A 179 -11.52 -0.28 -10.45
N GLY A 180 -11.84 -1.58 -10.46
CA GLY A 180 -10.91 -2.64 -10.07
C GLY A 180 -11.46 -3.60 -9.01
N PHE A 181 -10.63 -4.56 -8.62
CA PHE A 181 -11.01 -5.54 -7.61
C PHE A 181 -10.92 -4.99 -6.19
N ALA A 182 -11.86 -5.41 -5.34
CA ALA A 182 -11.82 -5.21 -3.90
C ALA A 182 -12.23 -6.50 -3.17
N SER A 183 -11.67 -6.73 -1.99
CA SER A 183 -12.00 -7.88 -1.15
C SER A 183 -12.80 -7.44 0.06
N PHE A 184 -13.93 -8.08 0.31
CA PHE A 184 -14.79 -7.79 1.45
C PHE A 184 -15.30 -9.10 2.04
N ASN A 185 -15.09 -9.30 3.35
CA ASN A 185 -15.55 -10.50 4.08
C ASN A 185 -15.13 -11.82 3.39
N GLY A 186 -13.89 -11.87 2.89
CA GLY A 186 -13.31 -13.03 2.20
C GLY A 186 -13.81 -13.24 0.76
N GLN A 187 -14.70 -12.39 0.25
CA GLN A 187 -15.22 -12.47 -1.13
C GLN A 187 -14.59 -11.37 -1.99
N LYS A 188 -14.44 -11.63 -3.29
CA LYS A 188 -13.96 -10.63 -4.27
C LYS A 188 -15.14 -9.94 -4.96
N TYR A 189 -14.99 -8.66 -5.20
CA TYR A 189 -15.94 -7.81 -5.90
C TYR A 189 -15.17 -7.05 -6.99
N TYR A 190 -15.80 -6.79 -8.13
CA TYR A 190 -15.22 -5.94 -9.16
C TYR A 190 -16.04 -4.66 -9.31
N TYR A 191 -15.36 -3.53 -9.26
CA TYR A 191 -15.94 -2.21 -9.38
C TYR A 191 -15.77 -1.65 -10.78
N GLU A 192 -16.82 -1.00 -11.28
CA GLU A 192 -16.83 -0.20 -12.50
C GLU A 192 -17.53 1.12 -12.20
N ASN A 193 -16.89 2.25 -12.53
CA ASN A 193 -17.46 3.59 -12.36
C ASN A 193 -17.96 3.86 -10.92
N GLY A 194 -17.23 3.32 -9.94
CA GLY A 194 -17.50 3.52 -8.52
C GLY A 194 -18.49 2.54 -7.89
N GLN A 195 -19.06 1.58 -8.63
CA GLN A 195 -20.01 0.60 -8.09
C GLN A 195 -19.58 -0.83 -8.41
N TYR A 196 -19.81 -1.76 -7.48
CA TYR A 196 -19.56 -3.16 -7.79
C TYR A 196 -20.61 -3.71 -8.77
N VAL A 197 -20.16 -4.57 -9.68
CA VAL A 197 -21.01 -5.23 -10.67
C VAL A 197 -21.82 -6.36 -10.03
N VAL A 198 -23.00 -6.65 -10.58
CA VAL A 198 -23.92 -7.70 -10.10
C VAL A 198 -24.54 -8.42 -11.28
N ASN A 199 -24.90 -9.70 -11.11
CA ASN A 199 -25.58 -10.52 -12.11
C ASN A 199 -24.96 -10.41 -13.51
N THR A 200 -23.64 -10.47 -13.57
CA THR A 200 -22.94 -10.18 -14.82
C THR A 200 -21.60 -10.88 -14.90
N THR A 201 -21.06 -10.89 -16.10
CA THR A 201 -19.74 -11.44 -16.40
C THR A 201 -18.83 -10.33 -16.92
N ARG A 202 -17.55 -10.35 -16.55
CA ARG A 202 -16.52 -9.41 -17.01
C ARG A 202 -15.24 -10.11 -17.40
N THR A 203 -14.74 -9.84 -18.58
CA THR A 203 -13.41 -10.27 -18.99
C THR A 203 -12.40 -9.19 -18.62
N ILE A 204 -11.56 -9.48 -17.64
CA ILE A 204 -10.55 -8.56 -17.10
C ILE A 204 -9.20 -9.25 -17.30
N SER A 205 -8.33 -8.63 -18.10
CA SER A 205 -7.01 -9.17 -18.46
C SER A 205 -7.08 -10.61 -18.99
N GLY A 206 -8.07 -10.91 -19.84
CA GLY A 206 -8.25 -12.23 -20.47
C GLY A 206 -8.93 -13.29 -19.59
N VAL A 207 -9.25 -12.99 -18.33
CA VAL A 207 -9.99 -13.90 -17.44
C VAL A 207 -11.43 -13.42 -17.30
N THR A 208 -12.38 -14.34 -17.48
CA THR A 208 -13.82 -14.06 -17.43
C THR A 208 -14.33 -14.32 -16.02
N TYR A 209 -14.77 -13.29 -15.31
CA TYR A 209 -15.28 -13.34 -13.95
C TYR A 209 -16.80 -13.20 -13.94
N THR A 210 -17.51 -14.09 -13.27
CA THR A 210 -18.97 -14.08 -13.07
C THR A 210 -19.29 -13.63 -11.66
N PHE A 211 -20.14 -12.61 -11.55
CA PHE A 211 -20.57 -12.01 -10.30
C PHE A 211 -22.06 -12.25 -10.08
N GLY A 212 -22.42 -12.75 -8.91
CA GLY A 212 -23.80 -13.04 -8.54
C GLY A 212 -24.63 -11.80 -8.18
N ALA A 213 -25.84 -12.02 -7.69
CA ALA A 213 -26.77 -10.96 -7.31
C ALA A 213 -26.25 -10.08 -6.16
N SER A 214 -25.44 -10.64 -5.26
CA SER A 214 -24.77 -9.90 -4.19
C SER A 214 -23.60 -9.05 -4.67
N GLY A 215 -23.12 -9.29 -5.89
CA GLY A 215 -21.90 -8.71 -6.46
C GLY A 215 -20.62 -9.44 -6.10
N ALA A 216 -20.71 -10.46 -5.25
CA ALA A 216 -19.58 -11.34 -4.98
C ALA A 216 -19.25 -12.16 -6.24
N LEU A 217 -17.96 -12.39 -6.45
CA LEU A 217 -17.44 -13.32 -7.44
C LEU A 217 -17.97 -14.72 -7.11
N THR A 218 -18.69 -15.32 -8.05
CA THR A 218 -19.27 -16.68 -7.89
C THR A 218 -18.56 -17.72 -8.74
N ALA A 219 -17.92 -17.28 -9.83
CA ALA A 219 -17.07 -18.12 -10.64
C ALA A 219 -16.11 -17.20 -11.41
N SER A 220 -14.95 -17.71 -11.74
CA SER A 220 -14.09 -17.15 -12.78
C SER A 220 -13.83 -18.23 -13.81
N SER A 221 -13.48 -17.90 -15.04
CA SER A 221 -13.04 -18.89 -16.02
C SER A 221 -11.79 -19.61 -15.52
N GLY A 222 -11.02 -19.02 -14.60
CA GLY A 222 -10.02 -19.74 -13.83
C GLY A 222 -10.62 -20.88 -12.98
N GLU A 223 -11.64 -20.59 -12.16
CA GLU A 223 -12.30 -21.55 -11.25
C GLU A 223 -13.26 -22.52 -11.97
N ALA A 224 -13.93 -22.11 -13.05
CA ALA A 224 -14.80 -22.95 -13.86
C ALA A 224 -14.00 -23.90 -14.77
N ILE A 225 -12.82 -23.47 -15.24
CA ILE A 225 -11.85 -24.37 -15.86
C ILE A 225 -11.23 -25.29 -14.80
N GLN A 226 -11.09 -24.87 -13.54
CA GLN A 226 -10.61 -25.71 -12.43
C GLN A 226 -11.62 -26.81 -12.04
N ALA A 227 -12.91 -26.50 -11.93
CA ALA A 227 -13.98 -27.47 -11.68
C ALA A 227 -14.25 -28.40 -12.89
N ALA A 228 -14.06 -27.92 -14.12
CA ALA A 228 -14.10 -28.77 -15.32
C ALA A 228 -12.81 -29.60 -15.50
N ALA A 229 -11.66 -29.10 -15.05
CA ALA A 229 -10.37 -29.79 -15.10
C ALA A 229 -10.22 -30.87 -14.01
N GLU A 230 -11.01 -30.84 -12.94
CA GLU A 230 -11.14 -31.98 -12.02
C GLU A 230 -11.74 -33.21 -12.71
N SER A 231 -12.41 -33.04 -13.85
CA SER A 231 -12.86 -34.12 -14.75
C SER A 231 -11.84 -34.47 -15.86
N SER A 232 -10.70 -33.77 -15.96
CA SER A 232 -9.73 -33.96 -17.07
C SER A 232 -8.25 -33.81 -16.72
N GLY A 233 -7.86 -33.75 -15.44
CA GLY A 233 -6.49 -33.99 -15.00
C GLY A 233 -5.44 -32.93 -15.38
N THR A 234 -5.78 -31.65 -15.50
CA THR A 234 -4.77 -30.57 -15.62
C THR A 234 -5.25 -29.28 -14.96
N THR A 235 -4.79 -29.00 -13.73
CA THR A 235 -5.15 -27.81 -12.96
C THR A 235 -4.61 -26.52 -13.62
N PRO A 236 -5.43 -25.47 -13.82
CA PRO A 236 -4.92 -24.17 -14.28
C PRO A 236 -4.17 -23.44 -13.16
N TYR A 237 -3.00 -22.89 -13.47
CA TYR A 237 -2.21 -22.07 -12.55
C TYR A 237 -2.90 -20.73 -12.23
N LEU A 238 -2.92 -20.30 -10.96
CA LEU A 238 -3.38 -18.96 -10.54
C LEU A 238 -2.28 -17.93 -10.78
N THR A 239 -2.60 -16.72 -11.24
CA THR A 239 -1.60 -15.64 -11.34
C THR A 239 -1.01 -15.32 -9.96
N LEU A 240 0.32 -15.40 -9.86
CA LEU A 240 1.09 -15.02 -8.66
C LEU A 240 1.93 -13.77 -8.95
N GLN A 241 1.92 -12.81 -8.04
CA GLN A 241 2.65 -11.53 -8.12
C GLN A 241 3.02 -11.05 -6.72
N THR A 242 3.74 -9.93 -6.60
CA THR A 242 4.07 -9.32 -5.30
C THR A 242 2.88 -9.32 -4.35
N ASP A 243 3.14 -9.64 -3.08
CA ASP A 243 2.17 -9.86 -2.00
C ASP A 243 1.33 -11.14 -2.05
N SER A 244 1.43 -11.94 -3.12
CA SER A 244 0.81 -13.27 -3.16
C SER A 244 1.41 -14.19 -2.09
N LYS A 245 0.59 -15.10 -1.55
CA LYS A 245 1.00 -16.04 -0.51
C LYS A 245 0.48 -17.46 -0.73
N GLY A 246 1.18 -18.44 -0.17
CA GLY A 246 0.69 -19.81 -0.04
C GLY A 246 1.52 -20.85 -0.79
N ALA A 247 1.01 -22.09 -0.82
CA ALA A 247 1.74 -23.26 -1.33
C ALA A 247 2.13 -23.15 -2.82
N ASP A 248 1.36 -22.44 -3.64
CA ASP A 248 1.72 -22.27 -5.06
C ASP A 248 2.89 -21.30 -5.25
N VAL A 249 3.05 -20.33 -4.34
CA VAL A 249 4.25 -19.48 -4.29
C VAL A 249 5.47 -20.32 -3.88
N GLU A 250 5.34 -21.21 -2.88
CA GLU A 250 6.42 -22.12 -2.48
C GLU A 250 6.88 -23.01 -3.65
N LYS A 251 5.93 -23.62 -4.38
CA LYS A 251 6.21 -24.45 -5.56
C LYS A 251 6.90 -23.66 -6.66
N LEU A 252 6.42 -22.44 -6.93
CA LEU A 252 7.01 -21.55 -7.94
C LEU A 252 8.45 -21.17 -7.57
N GLN A 253 8.69 -20.76 -6.32
CA GLN A 253 10.02 -20.45 -5.82
C GLN A 253 10.96 -21.64 -5.92
N GLN A 254 10.50 -22.83 -5.50
CA GLN A 254 11.29 -24.05 -5.62
C GLN A 254 11.64 -24.35 -7.08
N ARG A 255 10.66 -24.23 -8.00
CA ARG A 255 10.89 -24.47 -9.41
C ARG A 255 11.87 -23.46 -10.02
N LEU A 256 11.75 -22.18 -9.68
CA LEU A 256 12.70 -21.15 -10.12
C LEU A 256 14.11 -21.41 -9.58
N LYS A 257 14.22 -21.90 -8.34
CA LYS A 257 15.49 -22.30 -7.73
C LYS A 257 16.13 -23.47 -8.46
N ASP A 258 15.36 -24.52 -8.76
CA ASP A 258 15.81 -25.70 -9.51
C ASP A 258 16.31 -25.33 -10.92
N LEU A 259 15.72 -24.31 -11.53
CA LEU A 259 16.08 -23.79 -12.84
C LEU A 259 17.22 -22.74 -12.79
N GLY A 260 17.70 -22.36 -11.61
CA GLY A 260 18.82 -21.44 -11.42
C GLY A 260 18.46 -19.95 -11.51
N TYR A 261 17.19 -19.58 -11.30
CA TYR A 261 16.75 -18.17 -11.31
C TYR A 261 16.61 -17.57 -9.91
N TYR A 262 16.46 -18.38 -8.86
CA TYR A 262 16.19 -17.92 -7.49
C TYR A 262 17.22 -18.46 -6.48
N TYR A 263 17.74 -17.60 -5.61
CA TYR A 263 18.88 -17.91 -4.72
C TYR A 263 18.54 -17.91 -3.22
N GLU A 264 17.36 -17.41 -2.85
CA GLU A 264 16.96 -17.31 -1.46
C GLU A 264 16.39 -18.62 -0.91
N SER A 265 16.06 -18.64 0.38
CA SER A 265 15.30 -19.74 0.98
C SER A 265 13.86 -19.73 0.46
N VAL A 266 13.31 -20.91 0.20
CA VAL A 266 11.92 -21.04 -0.23
C VAL A 266 11.00 -20.75 0.94
N ASN A 267 10.00 -19.91 0.70
CA ASN A 267 8.95 -19.55 1.65
C ASN A 267 7.62 -19.37 0.90
N ASN A 268 6.59 -18.98 1.63
CA ASN A 268 5.23 -18.86 1.09
C ASN A 268 4.85 -17.43 0.66
N TYR A 269 5.80 -16.53 0.46
CA TYR A 269 5.54 -15.12 0.16
C TYR A 269 6.23 -14.68 -1.13
N TYR A 270 5.47 -14.02 -2.01
CA TYR A 270 5.98 -13.52 -3.28
C TYR A 270 6.53 -12.10 -3.07
N ASP A 271 7.85 -11.99 -2.90
CA ASP A 271 8.58 -10.73 -2.71
C ASP A 271 9.26 -10.23 -4.00
N TYR A 272 10.08 -9.18 -3.87
CA TYR A 272 10.85 -8.63 -4.98
C TYR A 272 11.91 -9.61 -5.54
N CYS A 273 12.49 -10.48 -4.71
CA CYS A 273 13.43 -11.50 -5.17
C CYS A 273 12.72 -12.53 -6.06
N VAL A 274 11.49 -12.92 -5.72
CA VAL A 274 10.66 -13.80 -6.55
C VAL A 274 10.26 -13.12 -7.86
N SER A 275 9.84 -11.85 -7.79
CA SER A 275 9.50 -11.06 -8.98
C SER A 275 10.66 -10.98 -9.97
N ASP A 276 11.88 -10.70 -9.47
CA ASP A 276 13.08 -10.63 -10.31
C ASP A 276 13.42 -11.99 -10.94
N ALA A 277 13.28 -13.07 -10.17
CA ALA A 277 13.49 -14.44 -10.67
C ALA A 277 12.48 -14.82 -11.76
N VAL A 278 11.20 -14.45 -11.60
CA VAL A 278 10.17 -14.68 -12.61
C VAL A 278 10.43 -13.83 -13.86
N SER A 279 10.80 -12.57 -13.71
CA SER A 279 11.15 -11.69 -14.82
C SER A 279 12.33 -12.25 -15.62
N ALA A 280 13.36 -12.76 -14.94
CA ALA A 280 14.51 -13.40 -15.56
C ALA A 280 14.12 -14.69 -16.31
N PHE A 281 13.27 -15.55 -15.71
CA PHE A 281 12.74 -16.73 -16.39
C PHE A 281 11.92 -16.36 -17.63
N GLN A 282 11.04 -15.37 -17.52
CA GLN A 282 10.21 -14.89 -18.62
C GLN A 282 11.07 -14.42 -19.79
N SER A 283 12.11 -13.62 -19.50
CA SER A 283 13.07 -13.17 -20.51
C SER A 283 13.73 -14.35 -21.22
N ALA A 284 14.25 -15.33 -20.47
CA ALA A 284 14.89 -16.52 -21.02
C ALA A 284 13.92 -17.45 -21.79
N ALA A 285 12.65 -17.48 -21.40
CA ALA A 285 11.59 -18.25 -22.05
C ALA A 285 10.96 -17.53 -23.26
N GLY A 286 11.46 -16.34 -23.62
CA GLY A 286 11.00 -15.54 -24.76
C GLY A 286 9.59 -14.99 -24.59
N ILE A 287 9.18 -14.69 -23.36
CA ILE A 287 7.89 -14.09 -23.02
C ILE A 287 8.09 -12.76 -22.28
N ASN A 288 7.02 -11.97 -22.17
CA ASN A 288 7.07 -10.65 -21.54
C ASN A 288 7.57 -10.74 -20.10
N SER A 289 8.68 -10.04 -19.80
CA SER A 289 9.36 -10.02 -18.50
C SER A 289 8.67 -9.06 -17.53
N THR A 290 7.47 -9.43 -17.07
CA THR A 290 6.62 -8.63 -16.19
C THR A 290 6.94 -8.81 -14.71
N GLY A 291 7.63 -9.90 -14.34
CA GLY A 291 7.77 -10.31 -12.94
C GLY A 291 6.47 -10.84 -12.32
N ILE A 292 5.43 -11.05 -13.13
CA ILE A 292 4.14 -11.63 -12.71
C ILE A 292 4.05 -13.05 -13.27
N ALA A 293 3.93 -14.04 -12.40
CA ALA A 293 3.76 -15.42 -12.78
C ALA A 293 2.29 -15.72 -13.13
N ASP A 294 1.86 -15.26 -14.30
CA ASP A 294 0.57 -15.58 -14.88
C ASP A 294 0.48 -17.07 -15.32
N PRO A 295 -0.70 -17.56 -15.75
CA PRO A 295 -0.85 -18.97 -16.13
C PRO A 295 0.05 -19.39 -17.29
N ALA A 296 0.32 -18.49 -18.25
CA ALA A 296 1.20 -18.77 -19.38
C ALA A 296 2.67 -18.92 -18.93
N THR A 297 3.11 -18.04 -18.04
CA THR A 297 4.43 -18.10 -17.40
C THR A 297 4.58 -19.39 -16.61
N GLN A 298 3.60 -19.73 -15.77
CA GLN A 298 3.67 -20.95 -14.95
C GLN A 298 3.58 -22.22 -15.78
N THR A 299 2.80 -22.23 -16.86
CA THR A 299 2.77 -23.35 -17.82
C THR A 299 4.16 -23.61 -18.38
N LYS A 300 4.88 -22.56 -18.80
CA LYS A 300 6.26 -22.69 -19.28
C LYS A 300 7.24 -23.05 -18.16
N LEU A 301 7.05 -22.51 -16.96
CA LEU A 301 7.92 -22.72 -15.80
C LEU A 301 7.90 -24.17 -15.32
N PHE A 302 6.72 -24.78 -15.25
CA PHE A 302 6.52 -26.15 -14.79
C PHE A 302 6.58 -27.20 -15.89
N ALA A 303 6.65 -26.79 -17.16
CA ALA A 303 6.93 -27.72 -18.25
C ALA A 303 8.25 -28.46 -18.02
N SER A 304 8.32 -29.72 -18.44
CA SER A 304 9.57 -30.50 -18.45
C SER A 304 10.65 -29.85 -19.32
N SER A 305 10.23 -29.11 -20.35
CA SER A 305 11.08 -28.32 -21.25
C SER A 305 11.39 -26.89 -20.77
N ALA A 306 11.09 -26.57 -19.51
CA ALA A 306 11.36 -25.23 -18.96
C ALA A 306 12.82 -24.83 -19.14
N VAL A 307 13.03 -23.61 -19.66
CA VAL A 307 14.37 -23.08 -19.98
C VAL A 307 15.13 -22.83 -18.68
N LYS A 308 16.24 -23.54 -18.47
CA LYS A 308 17.18 -23.27 -17.37
C LYS A 308 17.88 -21.92 -17.58
N ASN A 309 18.25 -21.26 -16.49
CA ASN A 309 18.97 -20.00 -16.57
C ASN A 309 20.27 -20.19 -17.38
N PRO A 310 20.47 -19.48 -18.50
CA PRO A 310 21.68 -19.64 -19.31
C PRO A 310 22.93 -19.04 -18.65
N LYS A 311 22.77 -18.15 -17.66
CA LYS A 311 23.85 -17.47 -16.95
C LYS A 311 23.60 -17.44 -15.44
N PRO A 312 23.52 -18.61 -14.77
CA PRO A 312 23.26 -18.68 -13.34
C PRO A 312 24.37 -17.98 -12.55
N GLY A 313 23.99 -17.38 -11.44
CA GLY A 313 24.87 -16.62 -10.54
C GLY A 313 25.21 -15.21 -11.03
N THR A 314 24.75 -14.79 -12.22
CA THR A 314 25.05 -13.44 -12.74
C THR A 314 24.29 -12.37 -11.96
N VAL A 315 25.01 -11.33 -11.54
CA VAL A 315 24.45 -10.17 -10.84
C VAL A 315 24.35 -8.99 -11.80
N THR A 316 23.17 -8.39 -11.91
CA THR A 316 22.84 -7.30 -12.85
C THR A 316 22.18 -6.11 -12.16
N PRO A 317 22.23 -4.90 -12.75
CA PRO A 317 21.47 -3.75 -12.28
C PRO A 317 19.97 -4.04 -12.11
N GLY A 318 19.38 -3.52 -11.02
CA GLY A 318 17.97 -3.70 -10.69
C GLY A 318 17.63 -4.97 -9.91
N MET A 319 18.56 -5.92 -9.77
CA MET A 319 18.33 -7.21 -9.09
C MET A 319 18.22 -7.08 -7.56
N HIS A 320 17.33 -7.86 -6.97
CA HIS A 320 17.24 -8.16 -5.54
C HIS A 320 17.72 -9.60 -5.27
N SER A 321 18.82 -9.75 -4.53
CA SER A 321 19.31 -11.07 -4.11
C SER A 321 20.35 -10.99 -3.00
N SER A 322 20.48 -12.06 -2.22
CA SER A 322 21.62 -12.35 -1.34
C SER A 322 22.97 -12.38 -2.08
N LEU A 323 23.00 -12.64 -3.39
CA LEU A 323 24.19 -12.51 -4.22
C LEU A 323 24.66 -11.05 -4.31
N VAL A 324 23.72 -10.12 -4.50
CA VAL A 324 24.00 -8.67 -4.52
C VAL A 324 24.56 -8.24 -3.16
N LEU A 325 23.94 -8.69 -2.07
CA LEU A 325 24.38 -8.39 -0.72
C LEU A 325 25.83 -8.85 -0.48
N SER A 326 26.16 -10.07 -0.91
CA SER A 326 27.51 -10.64 -0.77
C SER A 326 28.53 -9.88 -1.63
N MET A 327 28.14 -9.52 -2.86
CA MET A 327 28.99 -8.77 -3.78
C MET A 327 29.25 -7.36 -3.25
N GLN A 328 28.24 -6.67 -2.74
CA GLN A 328 28.38 -5.35 -2.10
C GLN A 328 29.31 -5.41 -0.90
N LYS A 329 29.17 -6.40 -0.01
CA LYS A 329 30.12 -6.62 1.10
C LYS A 329 31.56 -6.72 0.62
N ARG A 330 31.79 -7.47 -0.47
CA ARG A 330 33.13 -7.64 -1.03
C ARG A 330 33.65 -6.35 -1.66
N LEU A 331 32.81 -5.61 -2.39
CA LEU A 331 33.18 -4.31 -2.96
C LEU A 331 33.52 -3.28 -1.88
N ILE A 332 32.81 -3.29 -0.75
CA ILE A 332 33.13 -2.45 0.42
C ILE A 332 34.49 -2.84 1.00
N ALA A 333 34.74 -4.14 1.20
CA ALA A 333 36.03 -4.62 1.73
C ALA A 333 37.22 -4.29 0.81
N LEU A 334 36.99 -4.22 -0.50
CA LEU A 334 37.98 -3.83 -1.50
C LEU A 334 38.10 -2.30 -1.70
N GLY A 335 37.25 -1.50 -1.04
CA GLY A 335 37.28 -0.04 -1.09
C GLY A 335 36.57 0.60 -2.28
N TYR A 336 35.77 -0.13 -3.05
CA TYR A 336 35.01 0.42 -4.19
C TYR A 336 33.66 1.03 -3.79
N MET A 337 33.16 0.72 -2.60
CA MET A 337 31.88 1.22 -2.10
C MET A 337 31.97 1.47 -0.59
N THR A 338 31.09 2.31 -0.06
CA THR A 338 30.93 2.57 1.38
C THR A 338 29.46 2.49 1.77
N GLY A 339 29.17 2.42 3.07
CA GLY A 339 27.81 2.30 3.61
C GLY A 339 27.39 0.85 3.88
N ASP A 340 26.14 0.68 4.30
CA ASP A 340 25.58 -0.62 4.63
C ASP A 340 25.13 -1.38 3.37
N PRO A 341 25.56 -2.64 3.18
CA PRO A 341 25.16 -3.42 2.03
C PRO A 341 23.68 -3.83 2.15
N THR A 342 22.97 -3.85 1.03
CA THR A 342 21.56 -4.24 0.88
C THR A 342 21.44 -5.40 -0.10
N ILE A 343 20.23 -5.95 -0.25
CA ILE A 343 19.95 -6.97 -1.28
C ILE A 343 19.75 -6.36 -2.68
N TYR A 344 19.64 -5.03 -2.81
CA TYR A 344 19.27 -4.36 -4.06
C TYR A 344 20.47 -3.79 -4.80
N TYR A 345 20.54 -4.06 -6.10
CA TYR A 345 21.57 -3.52 -7.00
C TYR A 345 21.11 -2.19 -7.61
N GLY A 346 21.41 -1.09 -6.92
CA GLY A 346 21.13 0.27 -7.38
C GLY A 346 22.31 0.96 -8.08
N ASP A 347 22.16 2.25 -8.38
CA ASP A 347 23.14 3.03 -9.14
C ASP A 347 24.52 3.12 -8.47
N LEU A 348 24.56 3.26 -7.14
CA LEU A 348 25.83 3.26 -6.39
C LEU A 348 26.58 1.93 -6.53
N THR A 349 25.85 0.82 -6.51
CA THR A 349 26.41 -0.51 -6.73
C THR A 349 26.92 -0.65 -8.16
N LYS A 350 26.16 -0.17 -9.14
CA LYS A 350 26.58 -0.16 -10.55
C LYS A 350 27.89 0.61 -10.74
N GLN A 351 28.01 1.80 -10.13
CA GLN A 351 29.23 2.60 -10.19
C GLN A 351 30.42 1.87 -9.56
N ALA A 352 30.24 1.26 -8.39
CA ALA A 352 31.27 0.47 -7.73
C ALA A 352 31.73 -0.73 -8.58
N VAL A 353 30.79 -1.43 -9.21
CA VAL A 353 31.11 -2.55 -10.11
C VAL A 353 31.85 -2.07 -11.36
N LEU A 354 31.44 -0.97 -11.98
CA LEU A 354 32.15 -0.42 -13.14
C LEU A 354 33.59 0.00 -12.79
N ALA A 355 33.78 0.60 -11.61
CA ALA A 355 35.10 0.94 -11.10
C ALA A 355 35.97 -0.30 -10.87
N TYR A 356 35.40 -1.35 -10.25
CA TYR A 356 36.07 -2.64 -10.06
C TYR A 356 36.44 -3.30 -11.39
N GLN A 357 35.50 -3.33 -12.35
CA GLN A 357 35.74 -3.88 -13.68
C GLN A 357 36.86 -3.15 -14.40
N LYS A 358 36.87 -1.81 -14.35
CA LYS A 358 37.94 -0.99 -14.92
C LYS A 358 39.31 -1.31 -14.30
N ALA A 359 39.38 -1.37 -12.97
CA ALA A 359 40.63 -1.66 -12.25
C ALA A 359 41.13 -3.09 -12.48
N SER A 360 40.20 -4.04 -12.68
CA SER A 360 40.50 -5.45 -12.92
C SER A 360 40.71 -5.79 -14.40
N GLY A 361 40.69 -4.80 -15.30
CA GLY A 361 40.82 -5.02 -16.76
C GLY A 361 39.65 -5.79 -17.39
N LEU A 362 38.49 -5.84 -16.73
CA LEU A 362 37.28 -6.48 -17.22
C LEU A 362 36.48 -5.52 -18.10
N ALA A 363 35.59 -6.08 -18.94
CA ALA A 363 34.61 -5.29 -19.68
C ALA A 363 33.70 -4.52 -18.70
N GLN A 364 33.56 -3.21 -18.91
CA GLN A 364 32.79 -2.30 -18.04
C GLN A 364 31.29 -2.37 -18.35
N THR A 365 30.71 -3.56 -18.19
CA THR A 365 29.30 -3.83 -18.48
C THR A 365 28.37 -3.44 -17.33
N GLY A 366 28.91 -3.31 -16.11
CA GLY A 366 28.11 -3.22 -14.88
C GLY A 366 27.44 -4.55 -14.52
N ILE A 367 27.77 -5.65 -15.20
CA ILE A 367 27.24 -7.00 -14.96
C ILE A 367 28.40 -7.89 -14.52
N LEU A 368 28.24 -8.63 -13.42
CA LEU A 368 29.21 -9.62 -12.97
C LEU A 368 28.63 -11.02 -13.12
N ASP A 369 29.15 -11.79 -14.07
CA ASP A 369 28.84 -13.21 -14.21
C ASP A 369 29.59 -14.05 -13.16
N GLN A 370 29.34 -15.36 -13.17
CA GLN A 370 29.96 -16.28 -12.21
C GLN A 370 31.49 -16.27 -12.25
N ALA A 371 32.10 -16.10 -13.43
CA ALA A 371 33.56 -16.06 -13.55
C ALA A 371 34.12 -14.77 -12.94
N ALA A 372 33.50 -13.62 -13.24
CA ALA A 372 33.89 -12.33 -12.67
C ALA A 372 33.67 -12.29 -11.15
N LEU A 373 32.59 -12.90 -10.64
CA LEU A 373 32.34 -13.04 -9.21
C LEU A 373 33.38 -13.95 -8.53
N SER A 374 33.80 -15.04 -9.18
CA SER A 374 34.87 -15.90 -8.66
C SER A 374 36.17 -15.11 -8.45
N VAL A 375 36.54 -14.28 -9.43
CA VAL A 375 37.69 -13.37 -9.29
C VAL A 375 37.46 -12.36 -8.18
N LEU A 376 36.28 -11.72 -8.11
CA LEU A 376 35.94 -10.72 -7.08
C LEU A 376 36.05 -11.29 -5.66
N TYR A 377 35.66 -12.55 -5.45
CA TYR A 377 35.72 -13.20 -4.14
C TYR A 377 37.09 -13.82 -3.83
N SER A 378 37.97 -13.96 -4.81
CA SER A 378 39.34 -14.47 -4.60
C SER A 378 40.27 -13.44 -3.97
N ASP A 379 41.37 -13.89 -3.39
CA ASP A 379 42.44 -13.02 -2.88
C ASP A 379 43.17 -12.24 -3.97
N ALA A 380 43.02 -12.65 -5.23
CA ALA A 380 43.54 -11.95 -6.40
C ALA A 380 42.70 -10.73 -6.80
N ALA A 381 41.57 -10.47 -6.13
CA ALA A 381 40.71 -9.33 -6.43
C ALA A 381 41.47 -8.00 -6.27
N VAL A 382 41.42 -7.16 -7.32
CA VAL A 382 42.14 -5.88 -7.34
C VAL A 382 41.51 -4.92 -6.33
N LYS A 383 42.28 -4.49 -5.33
CA LYS A 383 41.84 -3.46 -4.36
C LYS A 383 41.72 -2.09 -5.05
N ALA A 384 40.80 -1.26 -4.56
CA ALA A 384 40.64 0.10 -5.07
C ALA A 384 41.95 0.89 -4.91
N PRO A 385 42.37 1.66 -5.93
CA PRO A 385 43.57 2.47 -5.85
C PRO A 385 43.46 3.50 -4.72
N ALA A 386 44.55 3.68 -3.96
CA ALA A 386 44.64 4.64 -2.87
C ALA A 386 44.76 6.09 -3.42
N GLN A 387 43.68 6.60 -3.99
CA GLN A 387 43.51 8.01 -4.35
C GLN A 387 42.09 8.42 -3.93
N PRO A 388 41.89 9.67 -3.47
CA PRO A 388 40.62 10.08 -2.88
C PRO A 388 39.51 9.91 -3.92
N VAL A 389 38.43 9.24 -3.53
CA VAL A 389 37.18 9.26 -4.30
C VAL A 389 36.81 10.73 -4.53
N SER A 390 36.96 11.21 -5.75
CA SER A 390 36.57 12.57 -6.12
C SER A 390 35.08 12.72 -5.79
N SER A 391 34.77 13.66 -4.92
CA SER A 391 33.41 14.09 -4.60
C SER A 391 32.65 14.34 -5.90
N VAL A 392 31.48 13.72 -6.05
CA VAL A 392 30.46 14.21 -6.98
C VAL A 392 29.97 15.53 -6.40
N ALA A 393 30.68 16.61 -6.73
CA ALA A 393 30.23 17.96 -6.50
C ALA A 393 29.08 18.24 -7.47
N GLU A 394 27.97 18.67 -6.88
CA GLU A 394 26.81 19.32 -7.49
C GLU A 394 27.18 20.17 -8.72
N LYS A 395 26.72 19.74 -9.90
CA LYS A 395 26.53 20.65 -11.04
C LYS A 395 25.46 20.12 -11.99
N SER A 396 24.19 20.40 -11.66
CA SER A 396 23.16 20.83 -12.62
C SER A 396 21.81 21.04 -11.91
N LEU A 397 21.66 22.20 -11.28
CA LEU A 397 20.36 22.76 -10.87
C LEU A 397 20.37 24.24 -11.23
N SER A 398 20.32 24.53 -12.53
CA SER A 398 19.94 25.84 -13.07
C SER A 398 19.75 25.75 -14.59
N ALA A 399 18.53 25.44 -15.01
CA ALA A 399 17.90 25.80 -16.29
C ALA A 399 16.78 24.78 -16.55
N GLU A 400 15.55 25.19 -16.24
CA GLU A 400 14.28 24.93 -16.98
C GLU A 400 13.10 24.90 -16.01
N ALA A 401 12.79 26.06 -15.43
CA ALA A 401 11.49 26.33 -14.81
C ALA A 401 10.93 27.60 -15.47
N ALA A 402 10.57 27.49 -16.74
CA ALA A 402 9.75 28.46 -17.45
C ALA A 402 9.22 27.85 -18.75
N VAL A 403 8.25 26.94 -18.71
CA VAL A 403 7.25 26.83 -19.79
C VAL A 403 5.91 26.46 -19.17
N GLU A 404 5.11 27.51 -19.03
CA GLU A 404 3.68 27.45 -18.77
C GLU A 404 2.93 26.98 -20.03
N SER A 405 1.80 26.35 -19.78
CA SER A 405 0.79 25.84 -20.72
C SER A 405 0.50 26.69 -21.97
N LYS A 406 0.36 26.01 -23.13
CA LYS A 406 -0.77 26.11 -24.09
C LYS A 406 -0.56 25.11 -25.23
N SER A 407 -1.47 24.15 -25.38
CA SER A 407 -2.57 24.15 -26.36
C SER A 407 -2.09 23.98 -27.80
N SER A 408 -2.26 22.75 -28.30
CA SER A 408 -2.07 22.33 -29.68
C SER A 408 -3.33 22.65 -30.50
N ALA A 409 -3.20 23.54 -31.48
CA ALA A 409 -4.06 23.58 -32.65
C ALA A 409 -3.22 24.05 -33.84
N GLU A 410 -2.86 23.10 -34.70
CA GLU A 410 -2.16 23.33 -35.96
C GLU A 410 -3.20 23.53 -37.07
N SER A 411 -3.16 24.66 -37.75
CA SER A 411 -3.69 24.81 -39.12
C SER A 411 -2.86 25.86 -39.86
N LYS A 412 -2.26 25.43 -40.98
CA LYS A 412 -1.44 26.24 -41.86
C LYS A 412 -2.29 26.98 -42.90
N SER A 413 -1.95 28.27 -43.03
CA SER A 413 -1.76 29.01 -44.29
C SER A 413 -2.99 29.35 -45.14
N GLY A 414 -3.27 30.65 -45.26
CA GLY A 414 -4.18 31.20 -46.26
C GLY A 414 -4.52 32.69 -46.06
N THR A 415 -3.52 33.54 -46.23
CA THR A 415 -3.52 34.87 -46.88
C THR A 415 -4.77 35.81 -46.83
N ILE A 416 -4.43 37.09 -46.60
CA ILE A 416 -4.98 38.38 -47.09
C ILE A 416 -5.95 39.25 -46.22
N VAL A 417 -5.46 40.49 -46.03
CA VAL A 417 -6.08 41.84 -45.96
C VAL A 417 -6.38 42.49 -44.59
N PHE A 418 -5.62 43.58 -44.37
CA PHE A 418 -5.88 44.83 -43.63
C PHE A 418 -7.30 45.11 -43.10
N SER A 419 -7.42 45.62 -41.87
CA SER A 419 -7.52 47.08 -41.61
C SER A 419 -7.89 47.40 -40.14
N ASN A 420 -7.14 48.34 -39.56
CA ASN A 420 -7.49 49.39 -38.59
C ASN A 420 -8.61 49.17 -37.54
N MET A 421 -8.29 49.39 -36.25
CA MET A 421 -8.58 50.65 -35.50
C MET A 421 -8.41 50.45 -33.97
N ILE A 422 -7.49 51.23 -33.37
CA ILE A 422 -7.54 51.79 -31.99
C ILE A 422 -8.46 53.04 -32.08
N PRO A 423 -9.15 53.62 -31.05
CA PRO A 423 -8.87 53.72 -29.58
C PRO A 423 -10.07 53.41 -28.65
N ALA A 424 -9.90 53.04 -27.37
CA ALA A 424 -9.46 53.75 -26.14
C ALA A 424 -10.58 54.40 -25.28
N VAL A 425 -10.40 54.22 -23.96
CA VAL A 425 -10.78 55.04 -22.77
C VAL A 425 -12.24 55.36 -22.40
N ASN A 426 -12.66 54.92 -21.20
CA ASN A 426 -12.96 55.72 -19.98
C ASN A 426 -13.60 54.76 -18.92
N ALA A 427 -13.19 54.65 -17.66
CA ALA A 427 -12.97 55.60 -16.55
C ALA A 427 -14.26 56.06 -15.83
N ALA A 428 -14.13 56.14 -14.49
CA ALA A 428 -15.03 56.63 -13.44
C ALA A 428 -16.14 55.65 -12.98
N ALA A 429 -16.15 55.10 -11.76
CA ALA A 429 -16.00 55.63 -10.39
C ALA A 429 -17.35 55.98 -9.73
N ALA A 430 -17.32 55.92 -8.39
CA ALA A 430 -18.26 56.47 -7.41
C ALA A 430 -19.50 55.61 -7.06
N ASP A 431 -19.97 55.51 -5.81
CA ASP A 431 -19.51 55.98 -4.49
C ASP A 431 -20.55 55.52 -3.44
N ARG A 432 -20.14 55.51 -2.16
CA ARG A 432 -20.91 55.81 -0.93
C ARG A 432 -22.05 54.87 -0.48
N SER A 433 -22.33 54.62 0.80
CA SER A 433 -21.85 55.13 2.11
C SER A 433 -22.38 54.16 3.19
N ALA A 434 -21.62 53.82 4.24
CA ALA A 434 -21.69 54.34 5.64
C ALA A 434 -23.02 54.00 6.38
N GLN A 435 -23.07 53.64 7.67
CA GLN A 435 -22.49 54.33 8.84
C GLN A 435 -22.77 53.49 10.13
N GLU A 436 -21.76 53.18 10.97
CA GLU A 436 -21.50 53.69 12.37
C GLU A 436 -22.37 53.06 13.50
N ALA A 437 -21.99 52.97 14.79
CA ALA A 437 -20.86 53.33 15.68
C ALA A 437 -20.91 52.32 16.88
N SER A 438 -20.04 52.21 17.89
CA SER A 438 -19.12 53.09 18.66
C SER A 438 -18.23 52.14 19.51
N GLY A 439 -16.93 52.36 19.77
CA GLY A 439 -16.30 53.41 20.60
C GLY A 439 -15.71 52.73 21.87
N SER A 440 -14.40 52.60 22.07
CA SER A 440 -13.46 53.55 22.74
C SER A 440 -12.22 52.71 23.16
N ASP A 441 -10.99 53.16 23.40
CA ASP A 441 -10.30 54.45 23.33
C ASP A 441 -8.78 54.21 23.49
N GLY A 442 -7.96 55.17 23.01
CA GLY A 442 -6.55 55.43 23.39
C GLY A 442 -5.48 54.70 22.56
N GLY A 443 -4.71 55.32 21.65
CA GLY A 443 -3.81 56.48 21.82
C GLY A 443 -2.47 55.99 22.43
N MET A 444 -1.26 56.13 21.87
CA MET A 444 -0.65 57.29 21.23
C MET A 444 0.75 56.91 20.63
N VAL A 445 1.04 57.44 19.43
CA VAL A 445 2.30 58.00 18.82
C VAL A 445 3.69 57.30 18.78
N PHE A 446 4.21 57.26 17.54
CA PHE A 446 5.56 57.61 17.00
C PHE A 446 6.87 57.09 17.66
N SER A 447 7.64 56.28 16.91
CA SER A 447 8.78 56.77 16.09
C SER A 447 9.73 55.63 15.71
N VAL A 448 10.20 55.70 14.46
CA VAL A 448 11.17 54.83 13.81
C VAL A 448 12.59 55.17 14.26
N VAL A 449 13.36 54.19 14.73
CA VAL A 449 14.83 54.16 14.62
C VAL A 449 15.28 52.74 14.30
N LEU A 450 16.06 52.65 13.22
CA LEU A 450 16.71 51.48 12.65
C LEU A 450 18.04 51.20 13.39
N LEU A 451 18.31 49.98 13.87
CA LEU A 451 19.65 49.37 13.75
C LEU A 451 19.66 47.87 14.05
N SER A 452 20.41 47.17 13.19
CA SER A 452 20.78 45.77 13.12
C SER A 452 21.40 45.13 14.37
N ALA A 453 21.07 43.85 14.64
CA ALA A 453 21.99 42.70 14.76
C ALA A 453 21.41 41.60 15.67
N PHE A 454 21.50 40.35 15.20
CA PHE A 454 21.94 39.13 15.90
C PHE A 454 21.21 37.86 15.44
N LEU A 455 21.73 37.30 14.35
CA LEU A 455 21.91 35.85 14.22
C LEU A 455 22.74 35.37 15.42
N SER A 456 22.16 34.59 16.33
CA SER A 456 22.82 33.54 17.16
C SER A 456 21.88 33.08 18.29
N GLY A 457 20.88 32.24 17.95
CA GLY A 457 19.91 31.75 18.95
C GLY A 457 19.55 30.27 18.87
N VAL A 458 20.05 29.52 17.88
CA VAL A 458 19.61 28.12 17.64
C VAL A 458 20.70 27.07 17.93
N PHE A 459 21.93 27.49 18.25
CA PHE A 459 23.04 26.56 18.54
C PHE A 459 23.24 26.18 20.03
N MET A 460 22.35 26.60 20.93
CA MET A 460 22.51 26.41 22.39
C MET A 460 21.47 25.52 23.09
N THR A 461 20.68 24.72 22.36
CA THR A 461 19.76 23.74 22.98
C THR A 461 20.17 22.27 22.76
N VAL A 462 21.05 21.99 21.80
CA VAL A 462 21.51 20.60 21.52
C VAL A 462 22.69 20.18 22.42
N LYS A 463 23.50 21.12 22.92
CA LYS A 463 24.60 20.83 23.86
C LYS A 463 24.17 20.47 25.29
N ARG A 464 22.90 20.69 25.67
CA ARG A 464 22.37 20.33 27.00
C ARG A 464 21.77 18.91 27.07
N ILE A 465 21.54 18.26 25.93
CA ILE A 465 21.00 16.87 25.87
C ILE A 465 22.12 15.82 25.78
N LEU A 466 23.30 16.18 25.25
CA LEU A 466 24.47 15.27 25.20
C LEU A 466 25.26 15.17 26.53
N SER A 467 25.06 16.10 27.48
CA SER A 467 25.72 16.07 28.79
C SER A 467 25.03 15.17 29.83
N LEU A 468 23.80 14.70 29.57
CA LEU A 468 23.01 13.88 30.51
C LEU A 468 23.02 12.38 30.17
N ARG A 469 23.54 11.96 29.01
CA ARG A 469 23.71 10.54 28.65
C ARG A 469 25.11 9.96 28.90
N LYS A 470 26.08 10.75 29.33
CA LYS A 470 27.43 10.26 29.71
C LYS A 470 27.65 10.02 31.21
N ARG A 471 26.66 10.28 32.07
CA ARG A 471 26.76 10.03 33.53
C ARG A 471 25.98 8.81 34.06
N THR A 472 25.19 8.13 33.22
CA THR A 472 24.45 6.91 33.62
C THR A 472 25.12 5.61 33.17
N ALA A 473 26.24 5.67 32.43
CA ALA A 473 26.99 4.49 31.97
C ALA A 473 28.25 4.16 32.81
N ALA A 474 28.47 4.85 33.94
CA ALA A 474 29.68 4.67 34.77
C ALA A 474 29.41 4.17 36.21
N VAL A 475 28.19 3.70 36.53
CA VAL A 475 27.84 3.20 37.88
C VAL A 475 27.45 1.71 37.89
N ILE A 476 27.59 0.98 36.78
CA ILE A 476 27.38 -0.49 36.75
C ILE A 476 28.63 -1.19 36.20
N ILE A 477 29.80 -0.91 36.79
CA ILE A 477 30.97 -1.81 36.81
C ILE A 477 31.72 -1.56 38.13
N LYS A 478 31.14 -2.00 39.25
CA LYS A 478 31.81 -2.38 40.51
C LYS A 478 30.74 -2.74 41.54
N LYS A 479 30.24 -3.97 41.47
CA LYS A 479 29.94 -4.82 42.62
C LYS A 479 29.80 -6.26 42.15
#